data_AF-A0A5S4F637-F1
#
_entry.id   AF-A0A5S4F637-F1
#
_cell.length_a   1.000
_cell.length_b   1.000
_cell.length_c   1.000
_cell.angle_alpha   90.00
_cell.angle_beta   90.00
_cell.angle_gamma   90.00
#
_symmetry.space_group_name_H-M   'P 1'
#
loop_
_entity.id
_entity.type
_entity.pdbx_description
1 polymer ?
#
loop_
_entity_poly.entity_id
_entity_poly.type
_entity_poly.pdbx_seq_one_letter_code
_entity_poly.pdbx_strand_id
1 'polypeptide(L)'
;MIRSPLRTAAHLIGAQRPIRRLEDYLDWLDSIAAARQLPPKPRPNGHNPTLGAAYARVDDGRWLADCPAGCGSACDLIPGETRWWCTECANGGTGHTAPLIWPDAVDKLTVNLESLPRPLQFWPCRSCVPRQRDGKDLCLSCQGMQGLEAQP
;
A
#
# COMPACT_ATOMS: atom_id res chain seq x y z
N MET A 1 4.71 -2.11 -1.08
CA MET A 1 5.13 -2.82 0.15
C MET A 1 4.07 -2.60 1.24
N ILE A 2 3.21 -3.60 1.49
CA ILE A 2 1.99 -3.54 2.32
C ILE A 2 2.35 -3.53 3.82
N ARG A 3 2.98 -2.48 4.37
CA ARG A 3 3.40 -2.48 5.79
C ARG A 3 2.57 -1.57 6.71
N SER A 4 2.01 -0.47 6.18
CA SER A 4 1.19 0.44 6.98
C SER A 4 -0.17 -0.14 7.38
N PRO A 5 -0.93 -0.81 6.48
CA PRO A 5 -2.23 -1.38 6.84
C PRO A 5 -2.13 -2.57 7.80
N LEU A 6 -1.06 -3.37 7.72
CA LEU A 6 -0.86 -4.56 8.55
C LEU A 6 -0.62 -4.24 10.03
N ARG A 7 0.02 -3.10 10.33
CA ARG A 7 0.34 -2.70 11.71
C ARG A 7 -0.90 -2.20 12.44
N THR A 8 -1.77 -1.48 11.75
CA THR A 8 -3.05 -0.98 12.29
C THR A 8 -4.04 -2.13 12.51
N ALA A 9 -4.13 -3.08 11.58
CA ALA A 9 -4.95 -4.29 11.73
C ALA A 9 -4.48 -5.15 12.93
N ALA A 10 -3.17 -5.26 13.17
CA ALA A 10 -2.65 -6.02 14.31
C ALA A 10 -2.99 -5.39 15.68
N HIS A 11 -3.05 -4.05 15.77
CA HIS A 11 -3.37 -3.36 17.03
C HIS A 11 -4.87 -3.30 17.32
N LEU A 12 -5.73 -3.09 16.33
CA LEU A 12 -7.16 -2.93 16.55
C LEU A 12 -7.90 -4.27 16.80
N ILE A 13 -7.30 -5.40 16.45
CA ILE A 13 -8.05 -6.66 16.27
C ILE A 13 -7.50 -7.82 17.11
N GLY A 14 -6.59 -7.53 18.05
CA GLY A 14 -6.08 -8.54 18.98
C GLY A 14 -5.34 -9.69 18.30
N ALA A 15 -4.74 -9.45 17.12
CA ALA A 15 -3.89 -10.44 16.47
C ALA A 15 -2.73 -10.77 17.42
N GLN A 16 -2.74 -11.98 17.99
CA GLN A 16 -1.74 -12.43 18.96
C GLN A 16 -0.30 -12.41 18.40
N ARG A 17 -0.15 -12.23 17.08
CA ARG A 17 1.13 -12.11 16.37
C ARG A 17 1.09 -11.03 15.29
N PRO A 18 2.21 -10.33 15.05
CA PRO A 18 2.31 -9.38 13.94
C PRO A 18 2.22 -10.11 12.60
N ILE A 19 1.26 -9.72 11.77
CA ILE A 19 1.11 -10.21 10.39
C ILE A 19 2.24 -9.63 9.53
N ARG A 20 3.04 -10.50 8.89
CA ARG A 20 4.21 -10.09 8.10
C ARG A 20 4.17 -10.54 6.64
N ARG A 21 3.27 -11.46 6.31
CA ARG A 21 3.09 -12.03 4.97
C ARG A 21 1.65 -11.81 4.49
N LEU A 22 1.46 -11.80 3.17
CA LEU A 22 0.14 -11.63 2.58
C LEU A 22 -0.76 -12.83 2.91
N GLU A 23 -0.21 -14.03 2.86
CA GLU A 23 -0.92 -15.27 3.14
C GLU A 23 -1.48 -15.26 4.57
N ASP A 24 -0.65 -14.92 5.56
CA ASP A 24 -1.08 -14.77 6.96
C ASP A 24 -2.22 -13.75 7.13
N TYR A 25 -2.20 -12.66 6.33
CA TYR A 25 -3.27 -11.66 6.33
C TYR A 25 -4.56 -12.21 5.73
N LEU A 26 -4.46 -12.96 4.63
CA LEU A 26 -5.59 -13.57 3.94
C LEU A 26 -6.26 -14.66 4.79
N ASP A 27 -5.48 -15.50 5.48
CA ASP A 27 -5.98 -16.52 6.41
C ASP A 27 -6.71 -15.88 7.59
N TRP A 28 -6.15 -14.79 8.13
CA TRP A 28 -6.80 -14.03 9.18
C TRP A 28 -8.13 -13.41 8.72
N LEU A 29 -8.19 -12.83 7.51
CA LEU A 29 -9.42 -12.30 6.93
C LEU A 29 -10.51 -13.37 6.80
N ASP A 30 -10.13 -14.61 6.45
CA ASP A 30 -11.04 -15.75 6.35
C ASP A 30 -11.54 -16.20 7.72
N SER A 31 -10.66 -16.26 8.71
CA SER A 31 -11.05 -16.62 10.08
C SER A 31 -12.14 -15.68 10.62
N ILE A 32 -12.04 -14.39 10.31
CA ILE A 32 -13.06 -13.39 10.68
C ILE A 32 -14.34 -13.60 9.88
N ALA A 33 -14.25 -13.84 8.57
CA ALA A 33 -15.42 -14.07 7.74
C ALA A 33 -16.20 -15.30 8.22
N ALA A 34 -15.50 -16.41 8.51
CA ALA A 34 -16.10 -17.64 9.05
C ALA A 34 -16.76 -17.40 10.41
N ALA A 35 -16.06 -16.74 11.35
CA ALA A 35 -16.60 -16.42 12.68
C ALA A 35 -17.87 -15.56 12.62
N ARG A 36 -18.00 -14.72 11.57
CA ARG A 36 -19.14 -13.80 11.37
C ARG A 36 -20.14 -14.28 10.31
N GLN A 37 -19.96 -15.49 9.75
CA GLN A 37 -20.79 -16.04 8.68
C GLN A 37 -20.93 -15.09 7.47
N LEU A 38 -19.84 -14.41 7.12
CA LEU A 38 -19.75 -13.51 5.96
C LEU A 38 -19.30 -14.26 4.71
N PRO A 39 -19.65 -13.78 3.50
CA PRO A 39 -19.17 -14.37 2.26
C PRO A 39 -17.63 -14.28 2.13
N PRO A 40 -17.01 -15.16 1.33
CA PRO A 40 -15.59 -15.07 1.03
C PRO A 40 -15.23 -13.73 0.39
N LYS A 41 -14.14 -13.12 0.86
CA LYS A 41 -13.66 -11.84 0.34
C LYS A 41 -12.93 -12.08 -1.00
N PRO A 42 -13.13 -11.23 -2.02
CA PRO A 42 -12.38 -11.31 -3.26
C PRO A 42 -10.88 -11.22 -3.00
N ARG A 43 -10.08 -12.06 -3.68
CA ARG A 43 -8.61 -12.08 -3.56
C ARG A 43 -7.94 -11.37 -4.73
N PRO A 44 -6.75 -10.78 -4.51
CA PRO A 44 -5.95 -10.21 -5.59
C PRO A 44 -5.62 -11.25 -6.67
N ASN A 45 -5.33 -12.48 -6.26
CA ASN A 45 -5.01 -13.59 -7.15
C ASN A 45 -6.23 -14.53 -7.25
N GLY A 46 -6.79 -14.71 -8.44
CA GLY A 46 -7.76 -15.77 -8.72
C GLY A 46 -9.25 -15.40 -8.72
N HIS A 47 -9.64 -14.19 -8.31
CA HIS A 47 -11.03 -13.72 -8.50
C HIS A 47 -11.16 -12.77 -9.70
N ASN A 48 -12.32 -12.78 -10.36
CA ASN A 48 -12.66 -11.75 -11.34
C ASN A 48 -12.74 -10.38 -10.64
N PRO A 49 -12.42 -9.28 -11.35
CA PRO A 49 -12.66 -7.94 -10.83
C PRO A 49 -14.11 -7.76 -10.37
N THR A 50 -14.29 -7.20 -9.18
CA THR A 50 -15.62 -6.91 -8.62
C THR A 50 -16.09 -5.49 -8.91
N LEU A 51 -15.21 -4.63 -9.40
CA LEU A 51 -15.47 -3.23 -9.75
C LEU A 51 -14.99 -2.93 -11.18
N GLY A 52 -15.28 -1.72 -11.64
CA GLY A 52 -14.62 -1.13 -12.81
C GLY A 52 -13.12 -0.90 -12.58
N ALA A 53 -12.48 -0.12 -13.44
CA ALA A 53 -11.04 0.13 -13.38
C ALA A 53 -10.60 0.94 -12.14
N ALA A 54 -9.45 0.55 -11.58
CA ALA A 54 -8.64 1.40 -10.72
C ALA A 54 -7.55 2.06 -11.59
N TYR A 55 -7.34 3.36 -11.44
CA TYR A 55 -6.37 4.10 -12.24
C TYR A 55 -5.13 4.41 -11.42
N ALA A 56 -3.97 4.01 -11.93
CA ALA A 56 -2.70 4.36 -11.33
C ALA A 56 -2.43 5.85 -11.52
N ARG A 57 -2.04 6.52 -10.43
CA ARG A 57 -1.60 7.90 -10.42
C ARG A 57 -0.34 8.04 -9.58
N VAL A 58 0.36 9.14 -9.78
CA VAL A 58 1.48 9.52 -8.94
C VAL A 58 0.98 10.45 -7.84
N ASP A 59 1.36 10.17 -6.60
CA ASP A 59 1.20 11.08 -5.47
C ASP A 59 2.44 11.03 -4.61
N ASP A 60 3.00 12.20 -4.30
CA ASP A 60 4.21 12.34 -3.48
C ASP A 60 5.34 11.35 -3.85
N GLY A 61 5.59 11.21 -5.16
CA GLY A 61 6.62 10.32 -5.70
C GLY A 61 6.27 8.83 -5.73
N ARG A 62 5.02 8.44 -5.43
CA ARG A 62 4.58 7.03 -5.41
C ARG A 62 3.50 6.76 -6.42
N TRP A 63 3.54 5.55 -6.98
CA TRP A 63 2.41 5.00 -7.71
C TRP A 63 1.35 4.52 -6.73
N LEU A 64 0.15 5.10 -6.83
CA LEU A 64 -1.03 4.78 -6.03
C LEU A 64 -2.22 4.52 -6.94
N ALA A 65 -3.23 3.83 -6.44
CA ALA A 65 -4.58 3.92 -6.98
C ALA A 65 -5.61 4.06 -5.86
N ASP A 66 -6.57 4.96 -6.07
CA ASP A 66 -7.71 5.15 -5.18
C ASP A 66 -8.72 4.02 -5.36
N CYS A 67 -9.45 3.70 -4.29
CA CYS A 67 -10.49 2.68 -4.33
C CYS A 67 -11.65 3.08 -5.26
N PRO A 68 -11.95 2.32 -6.33
CA PRO A 68 -13.05 2.66 -7.24
C PRO A 68 -14.44 2.58 -6.60
N ALA A 69 -14.58 1.87 -5.48
CA ALA A 69 -15.82 1.85 -4.70
C ALA A 69 -16.01 3.12 -3.84
N GLY A 70 -15.06 4.05 -3.85
CA GLY A 70 -15.19 5.32 -3.12
C GLY A 70 -15.02 5.20 -1.61
N CYS A 71 -14.34 4.15 -1.10
CA CYS A 71 -14.14 3.99 0.35
C CYS A 71 -13.13 4.98 0.96
N GLY A 72 -12.51 5.84 0.15
CA GLY A 72 -11.51 6.82 0.59
C GLY A 72 -10.10 6.26 0.80
N SER A 73 -9.89 4.96 0.59
CA SER A 73 -8.56 4.34 0.64
C SER A 73 -7.79 4.55 -0.66
N ALA A 74 -6.48 4.75 -0.55
CA ALA A 74 -5.51 4.67 -1.64
C ALA A 74 -4.49 3.57 -1.32
N CYS A 75 -4.13 2.76 -2.31
CA CYS A 75 -3.19 1.66 -2.14
C CYS A 75 -1.91 1.91 -2.95
N ASP A 76 -0.75 1.68 -2.34
CA ASP A 76 0.54 1.67 -3.03
C ASP A 76 0.54 0.59 -4.12
N LEU A 77 1.06 0.93 -5.28
CA LEU A 77 1.18 0.05 -6.44
C LEU A 77 2.63 -0.38 -6.67
N ILE A 78 2.77 -1.53 -7.31
CA ILE A 78 4.04 -1.98 -7.88
C ILE A 78 3.89 -1.84 -9.40
N PRO A 79 4.81 -1.15 -10.10
CA PRO A 79 4.77 -1.06 -11.57
C PRO A 79 4.64 -2.43 -12.23
N GLY A 80 3.77 -2.52 -13.24
CA GLY A 80 3.52 -3.76 -13.99
C GLY A 80 2.42 -4.65 -13.43
N GLU A 81 1.87 -4.35 -12.25
CA GLU A 81 0.70 -5.05 -11.74
C GLU A 81 -0.51 -4.83 -12.64
N THR A 82 -1.30 -5.86 -12.91
CA THR A 82 -2.51 -5.74 -13.75
C THR A 82 -3.80 -5.67 -12.93
N ARG A 83 -3.67 -5.83 -11.61
CA ARG A 83 -4.80 -5.94 -10.68
C ARG A 83 -4.59 -5.05 -9.48
N TRP A 84 -5.70 -4.53 -8.98
CA TRP A 84 -5.77 -3.75 -7.78
C TRP A 84 -6.66 -4.44 -6.75
N TRP A 85 -6.36 -4.29 -5.47
CA TRP A 85 -7.13 -4.86 -4.37
C TRP A 85 -7.16 -3.93 -3.15
N CYS A 86 -8.36 -3.70 -2.60
CA CYS A 86 -8.56 -2.83 -1.45
C CYS A 86 -8.43 -3.56 -0.11
N THR A 87 -7.40 -3.27 0.68
CA THR A 87 -7.28 -3.80 2.03
C THR A 87 -8.33 -3.22 2.98
N GLU A 88 -8.72 -1.95 2.82
CA GLU A 88 -9.71 -1.30 3.69
C GLU A 88 -11.11 -1.90 3.49
N CYS A 89 -11.56 -2.08 2.24
CA CYS A 89 -12.82 -2.76 1.99
C CYS A 89 -12.77 -4.22 2.45
N ALA A 90 -11.62 -4.91 2.33
CA ALA A 90 -11.46 -6.26 2.83
C ALA A 90 -11.60 -6.32 4.36
N ASN A 91 -11.03 -5.37 5.10
CA ASN A 91 -11.22 -5.23 6.53
C ASN A 91 -12.69 -4.89 6.89
N GLY A 92 -13.33 -4.03 6.09
CA GLY A 92 -14.74 -3.66 6.23
C GLY A 92 -15.75 -4.77 5.87
N GLY A 93 -15.27 -5.91 5.36
CA GLY A 93 -16.08 -7.10 5.12
C GLY A 93 -16.55 -7.31 3.67
N THR A 94 -16.34 -6.35 2.77
CA THR A 94 -16.71 -6.50 1.36
C THR A 94 -15.54 -7.06 0.55
N GLY A 95 -14.38 -6.38 0.61
CA GLY A 95 -13.23 -6.65 -0.25
C GLY A 95 -13.53 -6.35 -1.71
N HIS A 96 -12.63 -5.64 -2.40
CA HIS A 96 -12.85 -5.33 -3.81
C HIS A 96 -11.58 -5.48 -4.63
N THR A 97 -11.75 -6.03 -5.83
CA THR A 97 -10.73 -6.13 -6.87
C THR A 97 -11.14 -5.31 -8.09
N ALA A 98 -10.15 -4.79 -8.81
CA ALA A 98 -10.33 -4.03 -10.04
C ALA A 98 -9.20 -4.37 -11.04
N PRO A 99 -9.42 -4.30 -12.36
CA PRO A 99 -8.31 -4.19 -13.28
C PRO A 99 -7.57 -2.87 -13.00
N LEU A 100 -6.24 -2.91 -13.01
CA LEU A 100 -5.40 -1.73 -12.81
C LEU A 100 -5.03 -1.15 -14.18
N ILE A 101 -5.33 0.13 -14.38
CA ILE A 101 -5.02 0.87 -15.59
C ILE A 101 -3.88 1.82 -15.31
N TRP A 102 -2.79 1.64 -16.05
CA TRP A 102 -1.61 2.47 -15.99
C TRP A 102 -1.67 3.58 -17.03
N PRO A 103 -1.07 4.76 -16.78
CA PRO A 103 -0.84 5.76 -17.82
C PRO A 103 0.06 5.21 -18.94
N ASP A 104 -0.19 5.61 -20.19
CA ASP A 104 0.61 5.16 -21.34
C ASP A 104 2.12 5.49 -21.21
N ALA A 105 2.45 6.53 -20.43
CA ALA A 105 3.81 7.01 -20.24
C ALA A 105 4.45 6.58 -18.91
N VAL A 106 4.06 5.43 -18.33
CA VAL A 106 4.60 4.93 -17.04
C VAL A 106 6.12 4.94 -16.99
N ASP A 107 6.81 4.47 -18.02
CA ASP A 107 8.28 4.40 -18.01
C ASP A 107 8.89 5.81 -17.91
N LYS A 108 8.38 6.76 -18.68
CA LYS A 108 8.84 8.16 -18.65
C LYS A 108 8.55 8.83 -17.32
N LEU A 109 7.36 8.59 -16.77
CA LEU A 109 6.96 9.13 -15.47
C LEU A 109 7.84 8.55 -14.35
N THR A 110 8.10 7.25 -14.37
CA THR A 110 8.94 6.57 -13.38
C THR A 110 10.37 7.10 -13.42
N VAL A 111 10.98 7.20 -14.61
CA VAL A 111 12.31 7.80 -14.78
C VAL A 111 12.34 9.25 -14.27
N ASN A 112 11.31 10.05 -14.57
CA ASN A 112 11.25 11.43 -14.09
C ASN A 112 11.18 11.49 -12.56
N LEU A 113 10.39 10.63 -11.92
CA LEU A 113 10.30 10.56 -10.46
C LEU A 113 11.65 10.14 -9.84
N GLU A 114 12.31 9.15 -10.41
CA GLU A 114 13.64 8.68 -10.00
C GLU A 114 14.76 9.71 -10.28
N SER A 115 14.50 10.71 -11.12
CA SER A 115 15.42 11.83 -11.38
C SER A 115 15.26 13.02 -10.43
N LEU A 116 14.17 13.07 -9.65
CA LEU A 116 13.93 14.18 -8.72
C LEU A 116 15.03 14.26 -7.63
N PRO A 117 15.39 15.45 -7.12
CA PRO A 117 16.19 15.56 -5.91
C PRO A 117 15.62 14.68 -4.78
N ARG A 118 16.46 13.95 -4.03
CA ARG A 118 16.02 13.03 -2.95
C ARG A 118 14.96 13.61 -1.99
N PRO A 119 14.99 14.90 -1.59
CA PRO A 119 13.93 15.49 -0.76
C PRO A 119 12.53 15.51 -1.40
N LEU A 120 12.47 15.40 -2.73
CA LEU A 120 11.24 15.35 -3.54
C LEU A 120 10.85 13.91 -3.95
N GLN A 121 11.69 12.92 -3.62
CA GLN A 121 11.42 11.49 -3.86
C GLN A 121 10.75 10.81 -2.66
N PHE A 122 10.74 11.45 -1.49
CA PHE A 122 10.06 10.96 -0.29
C PHE A 122 10.02 12.02 0.82
N TRP A 123 8.86 12.23 1.44
CA TRP A 123 8.78 12.99 2.70
C TRP A 123 9.19 12.15 3.91
N PRO A 124 10.18 12.58 4.71
CA PRO A 124 10.43 11.99 6.02
C PRO A 124 9.17 12.09 6.89
N CYS A 125 9.01 11.19 7.85
CA CYS A 125 8.00 11.34 8.88
C CYS A 125 8.11 12.72 9.55
N ARG A 126 7.02 13.24 10.13
CA ARG A 126 6.97 14.58 10.75
C ARG A 126 8.15 14.89 11.68
N SER A 127 8.64 13.89 12.41
CA SER A 127 9.80 14.00 13.33
C SER A 127 11.15 14.14 12.61
N CYS A 128 11.25 13.66 11.37
CA CYS A 128 12.45 13.70 10.55
C CYS A 128 12.49 14.88 9.59
N VAL A 129 11.40 15.63 9.40
CA VAL A 129 11.37 16.84 8.58
C VAL A 129 12.36 17.92 9.07
N PRO A 130 12.41 18.29 10.38
CA PRO A 130 13.43 19.23 10.86
C PRO A 130 14.84 18.65 10.72
N ARG A 131 15.01 17.33 10.92
CA ARG A 131 16.31 16.66 10.81
C ARG A 131 16.86 16.76 9.39
N GLN A 132 16.03 16.46 8.39
CA GLN A 132 16.40 16.59 6.98
C GLN A 132 16.80 18.03 6.62
N ARG A 133 16.03 19.03 7.09
CA ARG A 133 16.33 20.46 6.86
C ARG A 133 17.67 20.87 7.47
N ASP A 134 17.98 20.34 8.64
CA ASP A 134 19.22 20.61 9.37
C ASP A 134 20.39 19.72 8.92
N GLY A 135 20.23 18.89 7.87
CA GLY A 135 21.26 17.99 7.35
C GLY A 135 21.60 16.80 8.27
N LYS A 136 20.67 16.41 9.15
CA LYS A 136 20.82 15.32 10.11
C LYS A 136 20.19 14.01 9.62
N ASP A 137 20.67 12.90 10.16
CA ASP A 137 20.16 11.56 9.85
C ASP A 137 18.67 11.40 10.19
N LEU A 138 17.95 10.78 9.24
CA LEU A 138 16.54 10.43 9.40
C LEU A 138 16.41 9.17 10.29
N CYS A 139 15.21 8.89 10.78
CA CYS A 139 14.99 7.62 11.46
C CYS A 139 15.17 6.45 10.49
N LEU A 140 15.51 5.27 11.01
CA LEU A 140 15.75 4.05 10.22
C LEU A 140 14.61 3.75 9.22
N SER A 141 13.36 4.01 9.60
CA SER A 141 12.23 3.84 8.68
C SER A 141 12.26 4.83 7.51
N CYS A 142 12.58 6.10 7.74
CA CYS A 142 12.68 7.09 6.68
C CYS A 142 13.93 6.88 5.83
N GLN A 143 15.04 6.44 6.43
CA GLN A 143 16.25 6.03 5.72
C GLN A 143 15.96 4.84 4.79
N GLY A 144 15.34 3.78 5.32
CA GLY A 144 14.99 2.60 4.52
C GLY A 144 13.97 2.89 3.41
N MET A 145 13.03 3.82 3.64
CA MET A 145 12.09 4.25 2.60
C MET A 145 12.73 5.18 1.55
N GLN A 146 13.84 5.86 1.88
CA GLN A 146 14.65 6.65 0.94
C GLN A 146 15.74 5.81 0.24
N GLY A 147 15.76 4.48 0.44
CA GLY A 147 16.80 3.62 -0.10
C GLY A 147 18.19 3.91 0.46
N LEU A 148 18.29 4.59 1.60
CA LEU A 148 19.54 4.73 2.34
C LEU A 148 19.76 3.40 3.07
N GLU A 149 20.78 2.65 2.65
CA GLU A 149 21.23 1.48 3.40
C GLU A 149 21.50 1.89 4.84
N ALA A 150 20.91 1.17 5.80
CA ALA A 150 21.24 1.35 7.20
C ALA A 150 22.73 1.02 7.34
N GLN A 151 23.56 2.05 7.54
CA GLN A 151 24.95 1.79 7.91
C GLN A 151 24.94 1.08 9.27
N PRO A 152 25.71 -0.02 9.40
CA PRO A 152 25.72 -0.86 10.59
C PRO A 152 26.16 -0.10 11.85
#